data_AF-A0A932L4X4-F1
#
_entry.id   AF-A0A932L4X4-F1
#
_cell.length_a   1.000
_cell.length_b   1.000
_cell.length_c   1.000
_cell.angle_alpha   90.00
_cell.angle_beta   90.00
_cell.angle_gamma   90.00
#
_symmetry.space_group_name_H-M   'P 1'
#
loop_
_entity.id
_entity.type
_entity.pdbx_description
1 polymer ?
#
loop_
_entity_poly.entity_id
_entity_poly.type
_entity_poly.pdbx_seq_one_letter_code
_entity_poly.pdbx_strand_id
1 'polypeptide(L)'
;MRNAGRWAKWTLVGSLVVAMAWLVFSEPSASAVLNQAPAPLPQPPEGQTYLGAKQCAACHFDQYLKWRQTKHAKGFEIVPARYRADASCLKCHTTGHGEPTGYTGAATPELVGTSCEACHGPGSKHAEIAKGFGTKKLDAAEQAYVRSTTHKILPGNACTHCHLAQGHQVHPPYNKQ
;
A
#
# COMPACT_ATOMS: atom_id res chain seq x y z
N MET A 1 -35.18 61.94 -16.91
CA MET A 1 -36.06 61.86 -15.74
C MET A 1 -35.41 60.94 -14.72
N ARG A 2 -34.94 61.49 -13.60
CA ARG A 2 -34.33 60.74 -12.48
C ARG A 2 -35.46 60.30 -11.55
N ASN A 3 -35.58 59.02 -11.24
CA ASN A 3 -36.50 58.57 -10.20
C ASN A 3 -35.72 57.91 -9.07
N ALA A 4 -35.51 58.72 -8.03
CA ALA A 4 -35.07 58.27 -6.71
C ALA A 4 -36.26 57.64 -5.99
N GLY A 5 -36.08 56.50 -5.34
CA GLY A 5 -37.11 55.99 -4.45
C GLY A 5 -36.96 54.53 -4.08
N ARG A 6 -36.35 54.31 -2.90
CA ARG A 6 -36.64 53.26 -1.89
C ARG A 6 -35.36 52.66 -1.30
N TRP A 7 -34.56 53.54 -0.72
CA TRP A 7 -33.56 53.18 0.29
C TRP A 7 -34.22 53.38 1.67
N ALA A 8 -35.14 52.51 2.03
CA ALA A 8 -35.70 52.47 3.37
C ALA A 8 -36.37 51.12 3.59
N LYS A 9 -36.18 50.55 4.78
CA LYS A 9 -36.77 49.31 5.33
C LYS A 9 -35.95 48.03 5.16
N TRP A 10 -34.73 48.02 5.68
CA TRP A 10 -34.12 46.79 6.21
C TRP A 10 -33.32 47.12 7.48
N THR A 11 -34.00 47.66 8.48
CA THR A 11 -33.54 47.65 9.87
C THR A 11 -34.32 46.59 10.61
N LEU A 12 -33.60 45.71 11.34
CA LEU A 12 -34.07 44.65 12.24
C LEU A 12 -34.47 43.34 11.54
N VAL A 13 -33.54 42.38 11.44
CA VAL A 13 -33.59 41.03 12.06
C VAL A 13 -32.23 40.35 11.76
N GLY A 14 -31.16 40.74 12.45
CA GLY A 14 -29.78 40.34 12.11
C GLY A 14 -29.02 39.58 13.20
N SER A 15 -29.68 39.11 14.27
CA SER A 15 -28.95 38.77 15.51
C SER A 15 -29.23 37.41 16.15
N LEU A 16 -29.91 36.46 15.47
CA LEU A 16 -30.29 35.19 16.12
C LEU A 16 -29.98 33.89 15.39
N VAL A 17 -29.26 33.91 14.26
CA VAL A 17 -28.92 32.66 13.53
C VAL A 17 -27.46 32.23 13.71
N VAL A 18 -26.57 33.09 14.23
CA VAL A 18 -25.13 32.78 14.34
C VAL A 18 -24.79 31.87 15.55
N ALA A 19 -25.65 31.80 16.57
CA ALA A 19 -25.34 31.08 17.82
C ALA A 19 -25.61 29.56 17.78
N MET A 20 -26.38 29.04 16.82
CA MET A 20 -26.70 27.61 16.72
C MET A 20 -25.82 26.82 15.73
N ALA A 21 -24.76 27.42 15.19
CA ALA A 21 -23.82 26.73 14.30
C ALA A 21 -22.56 26.21 15.01
N TRP A 22 -22.33 26.60 16.27
CA TRP A 22 -21.08 26.29 16.99
C TRP A 22 -21.14 25.05 17.88
N LEU A 23 -22.32 24.41 18.05
CA LEU A 23 -22.51 23.32 19.02
C LEU A 23 -22.62 21.91 18.40
N VAL A 24 -22.52 21.75 17.08
CA VAL A 24 -22.76 20.44 16.43
C VAL A 24 -21.57 19.91 15.62
N PHE A 25 -20.50 20.68 15.45
CA PHE A 25 -19.28 20.19 14.79
C PHE A 25 -18.06 20.42 15.70
N SER A 26 -17.99 19.66 16.80
CA SER A 26 -16.70 19.43 17.47
C SER A 26 -15.85 18.51 16.60
N GLU A 27 -15.28 19.04 15.53
CA GLU A 27 -14.27 18.32 14.77
C GLU A 27 -13.09 18.02 15.70
N PRO A 28 -12.59 16.78 15.75
CA PRO A 28 -11.43 16.47 16.55
C PRO A 28 -10.29 17.40 16.12
N SER A 29 -9.65 18.05 17.09
CA SER A 29 -8.50 18.90 16.82
C SER A 29 -7.47 18.15 15.97
N ALA A 30 -6.79 18.85 15.06
CA ALA A 30 -5.73 18.26 14.23
C ALA A 30 -4.67 17.52 15.08
N SER A 31 -4.47 17.95 16.33
CA SER A 31 -3.61 17.29 17.32
C SER A 31 -4.11 15.93 17.79
N ALA A 32 -5.43 15.68 17.83
CA ALA A 32 -6.00 14.39 18.19
C ALA A 32 -5.80 13.35 17.08
N VAL A 33 -5.91 13.76 15.81
CA VAL A 33 -5.71 12.86 14.66
C VAL A 33 -4.25 12.40 14.55
N LEU A 34 -3.29 13.26 14.92
CA LEU A 34 -1.85 12.95 14.86
C LEU A 34 -1.36 11.99 15.99
N ASN A 35 -2.12 11.87 17.07
CA ASN A 35 -1.74 11.05 18.23
C ASN A 35 -2.35 9.63 18.22
N GLN A 36 -3.19 9.30 17.23
CA GLN A 36 -3.66 7.93 17.04
C GLN A 36 -2.56 7.12 16.34
N ALA A 37 -2.10 6.04 16.97
CA ALA A 37 -1.30 5.05 16.26
C ALA A 37 -2.09 4.56 15.03
N PRO A 38 -1.48 4.46 13.85
CA PRO A 38 -2.18 3.97 12.67
C PRO A 38 -2.75 2.59 12.98
N ALA A 39 -4.01 2.36 12.60
CA ALA A 39 -4.60 1.04 12.68
C ALA A 39 -3.67 0.03 11.97
N PRO A 40 -3.47 -1.18 12.53
CA PRO A 40 -2.70 -2.21 11.85
C PRO A 40 -3.21 -2.40 10.43
N LEU A 41 -2.30 -2.53 9.47
CA LEU A 41 -2.69 -2.85 8.10
C LEU A 41 -3.54 -4.13 8.10
N PRO A 42 -4.60 -4.21 7.27
CA PRO A 42 -5.39 -5.44 7.14
C PRO A 42 -4.45 -6.61 6.91
N GLN A 43 -4.53 -7.60 7.79
CA GLN A 43 -3.79 -8.84 7.61
C GLN A 43 -4.36 -9.55 6.37
N PRO A 44 -3.53 -10.18 5.53
CA PRO A 44 -4.06 -11.00 4.45
C PRO A 44 -5.00 -12.06 5.02
N PRO A 45 -6.13 -12.39 4.34
CA PRO A 45 -7.02 -13.47 4.75
C PRO A 45 -6.22 -14.74 5.11
N GLU A 46 -6.61 -15.38 6.22
CA GLU A 46 -5.94 -16.57 6.74
C GLU A 46 -5.85 -17.70 5.70
N GLY A 47 -4.80 -18.52 5.80
CA GLY A 47 -4.60 -19.67 4.92
C GLY A 47 -4.01 -19.33 3.54
N GLN A 48 -3.48 -18.11 3.34
CA GLN A 48 -2.79 -17.75 2.11
C GLN A 48 -1.28 -17.93 2.22
N THR A 49 -0.66 -18.23 1.07
CA THR A 49 0.78 -18.41 0.94
C THR A 49 1.36 -17.44 -0.09
N TYR A 50 2.59 -16.99 0.14
CA TYR A 50 3.38 -16.34 -0.89
C TYR A 50 3.82 -17.37 -1.95
N LEU A 51 3.85 -16.96 -3.21
CA LEU A 51 4.10 -17.82 -4.36
C LEU A 51 5.40 -17.49 -5.10
N GLY A 52 5.85 -16.24 -5.03
CA GLY A 52 6.97 -15.70 -5.79
C GLY A 52 6.59 -15.25 -7.21
N ALA A 53 7.42 -14.37 -7.77
CA ALA A 53 7.14 -13.67 -9.04
C ALA A 53 6.94 -14.61 -10.24
N LYS A 54 7.56 -15.79 -10.23
CA LYS A 54 7.45 -16.76 -11.34
C LYS A 54 6.03 -17.29 -11.50
N GLN A 55 5.29 -17.50 -10.42
CA GLN A 55 3.89 -17.93 -10.49
C GLN A 55 3.02 -16.83 -11.10
N CYS A 56 3.29 -15.57 -10.78
CA CYS A 56 2.60 -14.43 -11.38
C CYS A 56 2.83 -14.37 -12.89
N ALA A 57 4.05 -14.70 -13.35
CA ALA A 57 4.43 -14.66 -14.76
C ALA A 57 3.62 -15.61 -15.66
N ALA A 58 3.03 -16.68 -15.10
CA ALA A 58 2.23 -17.63 -15.85
C ALA A 58 0.98 -17.00 -16.49
N CYS A 59 0.38 -16.01 -15.82
CA CYS A 59 -0.80 -15.29 -16.32
C CYS A 59 -0.51 -13.81 -16.65
N HIS A 60 0.49 -13.21 -16.00
CA HIS A 60 0.84 -11.78 -16.11
C HIS A 60 2.25 -11.60 -16.68
N PHE A 61 2.53 -12.23 -17.82
CA PHE A 61 3.86 -12.25 -18.40
C PHE A 61 4.37 -10.84 -18.75
N ASP A 62 3.52 -9.99 -19.35
CA ASP A 62 3.90 -8.62 -19.73
C ASP A 62 4.25 -7.77 -18.50
N GLN A 63 3.48 -7.89 -17.42
CA GLN A 63 3.76 -7.20 -16.16
C GLN A 63 5.06 -7.72 -15.54
N TYR A 64 5.27 -9.04 -15.56
CA TYR A 64 6.51 -9.65 -15.09
C TYR A 64 7.73 -9.15 -15.86
N LEU A 65 7.65 -9.05 -17.20
CA LEU A 65 8.72 -8.53 -18.04
C LEU A 65 9.06 -7.07 -17.76
N LYS A 66 8.07 -6.27 -17.36
CA LYS A 66 8.29 -4.88 -16.93
C LYS A 66 8.88 -4.83 -15.53
N TRP A 67 8.30 -5.55 -14.57
CA TRP A 67 8.76 -5.60 -13.19
C TRP A 67 10.21 -6.07 -13.08
N ARG A 68 10.60 -7.12 -13.80
CA ARG A 68 11.97 -7.69 -13.72
C ARG A 68 13.07 -6.70 -14.09
N GLN A 69 12.75 -5.64 -14.82
CA GLN A 69 13.69 -4.59 -15.23
C GLN A 69 13.85 -3.50 -14.18
N THR A 70 12.93 -3.43 -13.20
CA THR A 70 12.90 -2.39 -12.17
C THR A 70 13.94 -2.62 -11.07
N LYS A 71 14.21 -1.57 -10.29
CA LYS A 71 15.04 -1.66 -9.08
C LYS A 71 14.43 -2.55 -8.00
N HIS A 72 13.10 -2.71 -7.96
CA HIS A 72 12.44 -3.59 -7.00
C HIS A 72 12.83 -5.06 -7.20
N ALA A 73 12.83 -5.52 -8.45
CA ALA A 73 13.25 -6.89 -8.78
C ALA A 73 14.71 -7.16 -8.40
N LYS A 74 15.56 -6.13 -8.51
CA LYS A 74 17.00 -6.18 -8.19
C LYS A 74 17.32 -5.74 -6.76
N GLY A 75 16.30 -5.49 -5.93
CA GLY A 75 16.48 -4.87 -4.62
C GLY A 75 17.40 -5.69 -3.71
N PHE A 76 17.36 -7.02 -3.79
CA PHE A 76 18.23 -7.88 -2.98
C PHE A 76 19.69 -7.86 -3.44
N GLU A 77 19.96 -7.60 -4.72
CA GLU A 77 21.31 -7.62 -5.29
C GLU A 77 22.21 -6.56 -4.67
N ILE A 78 21.63 -5.40 -4.29
CA ILE A 78 22.36 -4.30 -3.67
C ILE A 78 22.65 -4.52 -2.18
N VAL A 79 22.09 -5.55 -1.56
CA VAL A 79 22.38 -5.89 -0.15
C VAL A 79 23.74 -6.59 -0.08
N PRO A 80 24.74 -6.02 0.63
CA PRO A 80 26.03 -6.67 0.81
C PRO A 80 25.88 -8.03 1.49
N ALA A 81 26.73 -9.00 1.12
CA ALA A 81 26.63 -10.38 1.61
C ALA A 81 26.55 -10.48 3.15
N ARG A 82 27.32 -9.64 3.86
CA ARG A 82 27.33 -9.57 5.34
C ARG A 82 25.98 -9.19 5.96
N TYR A 83 25.06 -8.57 5.21
CA TYR A 83 23.74 -8.15 5.69
C TYR A 83 22.58 -8.99 5.14
N ARG A 84 22.85 -10.02 4.32
CA ARG A 84 21.79 -10.84 3.70
C ARG A 84 21.06 -11.77 4.67
N ALA A 85 21.52 -11.87 5.92
CA ALA A 85 20.81 -12.55 7.00
C ALA A 85 20.20 -11.57 8.01
N ASP A 86 20.42 -10.26 7.85
CA ASP A 86 19.93 -9.25 8.77
C ASP A 86 18.44 -8.98 8.53
N ALA A 87 17.61 -9.32 9.51
CA ALA A 87 16.16 -9.14 9.46
C ALA A 87 15.75 -7.68 9.15
N SER A 88 16.55 -6.69 9.58
CA SER A 88 16.28 -5.27 9.29
C SER A 88 16.38 -4.97 7.78
N CYS A 89 17.32 -5.61 7.08
CA CYS A 89 17.47 -5.50 5.63
C CYS A 89 16.42 -6.35 4.89
N LEU A 90 16.17 -7.56 5.38
CA LEU A 90 15.28 -8.51 4.72
C LEU A 90 13.83 -8.03 4.65
N LYS A 91 13.36 -7.25 5.63
CA LYS A 91 12.02 -6.62 5.62
C LYS A 91 11.73 -5.83 4.34
N CYS A 92 12.74 -5.15 3.77
CA CYS A 92 12.57 -4.31 2.59
C CYS A 92 13.05 -4.96 1.29
N HIS A 93 14.09 -5.79 1.39
CA HIS A 93 14.79 -6.35 0.24
C HIS A 93 14.34 -7.76 -0.15
N THR A 94 13.31 -8.30 0.50
CA THR A 94 12.68 -9.57 0.16
C THR A 94 11.17 -9.47 0.22
N THR A 95 10.47 -10.55 -0.15
CA THR A 95 9.01 -10.60 -0.16
C THR A 95 8.49 -11.28 1.10
N GLY A 96 7.73 -10.55 1.90
CA GLY A 96 7.00 -11.10 3.05
C GLY A 96 7.87 -11.52 4.24
N HIS A 97 9.12 -11.08 4.36
CA HIS A 97 9.95 -11.44 5.52
C HIS A 97 9.29 -11.03 6.85
N GLY A 98 9.21 -11.97 7.78
CA GLY A 98 8.52 -11.80 9.07
C GLY A 98 7.01 -12.04 9.02
N GLU A 99 6.42 -12.23 7.84
CA GLU A 99 5.03 -12.66 7.66
C GLU A 99 4.92 -14.18 7.61
N PRO A 100 3.75 -14.75 7.95
CA PRO A 100 3.48 -16.16 7.71
C PRO A 100 3.74 -16.52 6.24
N THR A 101 4.48 -17.62 6.02
CA THR A 101 4.82 -18.18 4.68
C THR A 101 5.71 -17.28 3.80
N GLY A 102 6.22 -16.16 4.34
CA GLY A 102 7.10 -15.26 3.60
C GLY A 102 8.57 -15.68 3.61
N TYR A 103 9.46 -14.77 3.17
CA TYR A 103 10.88 -15.08 3.01
C TYR A 103 11.58 -15.48 4.33
N THR A 104 12.24 -16.63 4.29
CA THR A 104 12.96 -17.31 5.40
C THR A 104 14.36 -17.76 5.01
N GLY A 105 14.94 -17.18 3.95
CA GLY A 105 16.27 -17.53 3.48
C GLY A 105 16.26 -18.63 2.42
N ALA A 106 17.12 -19.64 2.59
CA ALA A 106 17.29 -20.71 1.61
C ALA A 106 16.06 -21.61 1.45
N ALA A 107 15.11 -21.58 2.39
CA ALA A 107 13.88 -22.36 2.33
C ALA A 107 12.83 -21.76 1.37
N THR A 108 12.94 -20.47 1.03
CA THR A 108 11.98 -19.75 0.17
C THR A 108 12.72 -18.86 -0.85
N PRO A 109 13.59 -19.44 -1.69
CA PRO A 109 14.43 -18.70 -2.64
C PRO A 109 13.61 -17.93 -3.69
N GLU A 110 12.38 -18.36 -3.97
CA GLU A 110 11.43 -17.70 -4.86
C GLU A 110 10.89 -16.36 -4.34
N LEU A 111 11.08 -16.07 -3.04
CA LEU A 111 10.63 -14.84 -2.38
C LEU A 111 11.77 -13.81 -2.22
N VAL A 112 12.94 -14.06 -2.83
CA VAL A 112 14.04 -13.09 -2.90
C VAL A 112 13.63 -11.84 -3.68
N GLY A 113 14.04 -10.67 -3.18
CA GLY A 113 13.74 -9.39 -3.81
C GLY A 113 12.34 -8.86 -3.50
N THR A 114 12.10 -7.60 -3.88
CA THR A 114 10.80 -6.96 -3.74
C THR A 114 9.93 -7.35 -4.94
N SER A 115 9.17 -8.43 -4.80
CA SER A 115 8.35 -9.00 -5.87
C SER A 115 6.92 -8.45 -5.92
N CYS A 116 6.09 -9.00 -6.81
CA CYS A 116 4.67 -8.67 -6.96
C CYS A 116 3.96 -8.64 -5.60
N GLU A 117 4.19 -9.66 -4.78
CA GLU A 117 3.49 -9.89 -3.52
C GLU A 117 3.99 -8.96 -2.39
N ALA A 118 5.11 -8.26 -2.58
CA ALA A 118 5.53 -7.20 -1.65
C ALA A 118 4.53 -6.02 -1.66
N CYS A 119 3.92 -5.74 -2.82
CA CYS A 119 2.88 -4.72 -2.98
C CYS A 119 1.46 -5.33 -2.97
N HIS A 120 1.28 -6.55 -3.48
CA HIS A 120 -0.04 -7.18 -3.64
C HIS A 120 -0.43 -8.15 -2.52
N GLY A 121 0.48 -8.48 -1.59
CA GLY A 121 0.25 -9.48 -0.55
C GLY A 121 0.34 -10.91 -1.07
N PRO A 122 0.14 -11.93 -0.20
CA PRO A 122 0.14 -13.34 -0.58
C PRO A 122 -0.83 -13.63 -1.73
N GLY A 123 -0.35 -14.28 -2.79
CA GLY A 123 -1.09 -14.47 -4.04
C GLY A 123 -1.80 -15.82 -4.19
N SER A 124 -1.71 -16.74 -3.23
CA SER A 124 -2.24 -18.11 -3.40
C SER A 124 -3.73 -18.15 -3.71
N LYS A 125 -4.55 -17.38 -2.99
CA LYS A 125 -6.00 -17.34 -3.24
C LYS A 125 -6.34 -16.63 -4.55
N HIS A 126 -5.61 -15.57 -4.86
CA HIS A 126 -5.73 -14.87 -6.15
C HIS A 126 -5.47 -15.84 -7.31
N ALA A 127 -4.39 -16.63 -7.25
CA ALA A 127 -4.06 -17.60 -8.26
C ALA A 127 -5.12 -18.72 -8.38
N GLU A 128 -5.65 -19.20 -7.25
CA GLU A 128 -6.73 -20.20 -7.22
C GLU A 128 -8.01 -19.67 -7.90
N ILE A 129 -8.45 -18.47 -7.53
CA ILE A 129 -9.65 -17.84 -8.12
C ILE A 129 -9.43 -17.57 -9.61
N ALA A 130 -8.27 -17.03 -9.99
CA ALA A 130 -7.96 -16.71 -11.38
C ALA A 130 -7.94 -17.96 -12.29
N LYS A 131 -7.51 -19.12 -11.78
CA LYS A 131 -7.56 -20.39 -12.52
C LYS A 131 -8.97 -20.76 -12.97
N GLY A 132 -10.01 -20.41 -12.20
CA GLY A 132 -11.40 -20.65 -12.56
C GLY A 132 -11.85 -19.93 -13.84
N PHE A 133 -11.13 -18.89 -14.26
CA PHE A 133 -11.41 -18.15 -15.49
C PHE A 133 -10.57 -18.63 -16.69
N GLY A 134 -9.57 -19.49 -16.48
CA GLY A 134 -8.70 -20.00 -17.55
C GLY A 134 -8.02 -18.88 -18.34
N THR A 135 -8.14 -18.92 -19.67
CA THR A 135 -7.58 -17.92 -20.60
C THR A 135 -8.61 -16.86 -21.02
N LYS A 136 -9.79 -16.84 -20.38
CA LYS A 136 -10.85 -15.89 -20.70
C LYS A 136 -10.38 -14.45 -20.52
N LYS A 137 -10.71 -13.58 -21.47
CA LYS A 137 -10.66 -12.14 -21.27
C LYS A 137 -11.79 -11.73 -20.33
N LEU A 138 -11.44 -11.35 -19.11
CA LEU A 138 -12.38 -10.92 -18.09
C LEU A 138 -13.09 -9.62 -18.47
N ASP A 139 -14.39 -9.55 -18.21
CA ASP A 139 -15.13 -8.30 -18.28
C ASP A 139 -14.78 -7.35 -17.12
N ALA A 140 -15.39 -6.16 -17.07
CA ALA A 140 -15.07 -5.16 -16.06
C ALA A 140 -15.42 -5.62 -14.63
N ALA A 141 -16.53 -6.34 -14.45
CA ALA A 141 -16.98 -6.82 -13.14
C ALA A 141 -16.09 -7.97 -12.66
N GLU A 142 -15.76 -8.91 -13.54
CA GLU A 142 -14.84 -10.00 -13.25
C GLU A 142 -13.44 -9.50 -12.92
N GLN A 143 -12.94 -8.52 -13.67
CA GLN A 143 -11.67 -7.88 -13.37
C GLN A 143 -11.68 -7.17 -12.00
N ALA A 144 -12.78 -6.49 -11.65
CA ALA A 144 -12.90 -5.84 -10.36
C ALA A 144 -12.86 -6.86 -9.21
N TYR A 145 -13.60 -7.96 -9.36
CA TYR A 145 -13.59 -9.06 -8.40
C TYR A 145 -12.21 -9.73 -8.28
N VAL A 146 -11.59 -10.10 -9.39
CA VAL A 146 -10.26 -10.75 -9.36
C VAL A 146 -9.20 -9.81 -8.77
N ARG A 147 -9.24 -8.50 -9.06
CA ARG A 147 -8.31 -7.53 -8.45
C ARG A 147 -8.52 -7.36 -6.95
N SER A 148 -9.76 -7.45 -6.46
CA SER A 148 -10.05 -7.36 -5.02
C SER A 148 -9.51 -8.55 -4.21
N THR A 149 -9.00 -9.59 -4.86
CA THR A 149 -8.35 -10.73 -4.20
C THR A 149 -6.85 -10.50 -3.91
N THR A 150 -6.33 -9.31 -4.23
CA THR A 150 -4.99 -8.87 -3.81
C THR A 150 -5.10 -7.86 -2.66
N HIS A 151 -4.24 -7.99 -1.64
CA HIS A 151 -4.55 -7.50 -0.28
C HIS A 151 -3.77 -6.25 0.16
N LYS A 152 -2.58 -6.00 -0.40
CA LYS A 152 -1.69 -4.93 0.12
C LYS A 152 -1.79 -3.57 -0.58
N ILE A 153 -2.33 -3.48 -1.80
CA ILE A 153 -2.44 -2.19 -2.53
C ILE A 153 -3.64 -1.36 -2.06
N LEU A 154 -4.66 -1.98 -1.46
CA LEU A 154 -5.87 -1.29 -1.00
C LEU A 154 -6.17 -1.70 0.45
N PRO A 155 -6.46 -0.76 1.37
CA PRO A 155 -6.41 0.71 1.26
C PRO A 155 -5.05 1.33 1.66
N GLY A 156 -3.98 0.54 1.83
CA GLY A 156 -2.68 1.02 2.34
C GLY A 156 -1.69 1.49 1.27
N ASN A 157 -0.80 2.41 1.65
CA ASN A 157 0.38 2.73 0.84
C ASN A 157 1.46 1.65 1.03
N ALA A 158 1.57 0.71 0.09
CA ALA A 158 2.58 -0.34 0.12
C ALA A 158 4.02 0.20 0.03
N CYS A 159 4.23 1.40 -0.50
CA CYS A 159 5.56 1.96 -0.73
C CYS A 159 6.24 2.38 0.57
N THR A 160 5.48 2.98 1.50
CA THR A 160 6.02 3.52 2.75
C THR A 160 6.39 2.47 3.77
N HIS A 161 6.09 1.20 3.53
CA HIS A 161 6.62 0.12 4.37
C HIS A 161 8.15 0.04 4.29
N CYS A 162 8.72 0.37 3.12
CA CYS A 162 10.16 0.29 2.87
C CYS A 162 10.78 1.67 2.63
N HIS A 163 10.10 2.54 1.89
CA HIS A 163 10.58 3.88 1.56
C HIS A 163 10.29 4.87 2.70
N LEU A 164 10.80 4.57 3.89
CA LEU A 164 10.73 5.44 5.05
C LEU A 164 11.83 6.51 4.96
N ALA A 165 11.50 7.77 5.28
CA ALA A 165 12.48 8.87 5.33
C ALA A 165 13.67 8.59 6.27
N GLN A 166 13.48 7.68 7.23
CA GLN A 166 14.49 7.24 8.19
C GLN A 166 15.12 5.89 7.82
N GLY A 167 14.55 5.13 6.87
CA GLY A 167 14.96 3.77 6.54
C GLY A 167 16.20 3.71 5.64
N HIS A 168 16.37 4.70 4.76
CA HIS A 168 17.61 4.95 4.05
C HIS A 168 18.37 6.08 4.72
N GLN A 169 18.85 5.86 5.95
CA GLN A 169 20.02 6.64 6.38
C GLN A 169 21.09 6.45 5.28
N VAL A 170 21.85 7.50 4.96
CA VAL A 170 23.19 7.28 4.40
C VAL A 170 23.79 6.24 5.32
N HIS A 171 24.12 5.05 4.79
CA HIS A 171 24.66 3.98 5.62
C HIS A 171 25.69 4.66 6.54
N PRO A 172 25.58 4.52 7.89
CA PRO A 172 26.65 4.97 8.77
C PRO A 172 27.95 4.53 8.11
N PRO A 173 29.03 5.33 8.05
CA PRO A 173 30.21 5.08 7.22
C PRO A 173 30.76 3.68 7.53
N TYR A 174 30.19 2.69 6.88
CA TYR A 174 30.43 1.29 7.11
C TYR A 174 31.42 1.02 6.02
N ASN A 175 32.67 1.14 6.43
CA ASN A 175 33.86 1.13 5.63
C ASN A 175 33.67 0.36 4.32
N LYS A 176 34.16 0.99 3.24
CA LYS A 176 34.65 0.23 2.09
C LYS A 176 35.71 -0.76 2.61
N GLN A 177 35.23 -1.93 3.02
CA GLN A 177 35.94 -3.16 3.35
C GLN A 177 35.10 -4.26 2.75
#